data_AF-A0A1C3HPC5-F1
#
_entry.id   AF-A0A1C3HPC5-F1
#
_cell.length_a   1.000
_cell.length_b   1.000
_cell.length_c   1.000
_cell.angle_alpha   90.00
_cell.angle_beta   90.00
_cell.angle_gamma   90.00
#
_symmetry.space_group_name_H-M   'P 1'
#
loop_
_entity.id
_entity.type
_entity.pdbx_description
1 polymer ?
#
loop_
_entity_poly.entity_id
_entity_poly.type
_entity_poly.pdbx_seq_one_letter_code
_entity_poly.pdbx_strand_id
1 'polypeptide(L)'
;MLGLRHIKAPPTLWLLHYRSGRLVRQGAGISFFYFAPSAVLAAVPVNVQEADFVFSALSSDFQEISVQGSVHFRIDRPEECAQHLDFALDERGRSNPETLEQLRNRLAGAVQVVAAEALQRLPLLQALQQAQPLAAAIQQQLQADGEVQKLGLEILTVQLVSLRPTPDMGRALEASAREAQLQAADEAIHQRRLATVASERAIRESELDTEAAVQEKERQLQQQRQQMAAEEQESTNRLRAQQLQADRQLEAERQELVQLQTANSRTRAEAEAYRLEALLRPLAGLDSRLVQALVAGNMSSEQLIAQAFGGLAEQAQQIGSLNISPELLASLTQAPKRK
;
A
#
# COMPACT_ATOMS: atom_id res chain seq x y z
N MET A 1 11.21 -31.69 95.61
CA MET A 1 10.13 -31.71 94.59
C MET A 1 10.18 -33.03 93.85
N LEU A 2 9.03 -33.67 93.59
CA LEU A 2 8.86 -35.08 93.15
C LEU A 2 9.42 -35.44 91.74
N GLY A 3 10.29 -34.63 91.13
CA GLY A 3 10.94 -34.91 89.84
C GLY A 3 10.01 -35.02 88.62
N LEU A 4 8.69 -35.05 88.81
CA LEU A 4 7.66 -35.07 87.78
C LEU A 4 7.49 -33.67 87.18
N ARG A 5 7.67 -33.58 85.86
CA ARG A 5 7.45 -32.38 85.05
C ARG A 5 6.50 -32.71 83.90
N HIS A 6 5.85 -31.68 83.37
CA HIS A 6 4.95 -31.78 82.24
C HIS A 6 5.53 -31.01 81.06
N ILE A 7 5.47 -31.59 79.87
CA ILE A 7 5.83 -30.91 78.63
C ILE A 7 4.68 -31.00 77.63
N LYS A 8 4.49 -29.93 76.86
CA LYS A 8 3.53 -29.83 75.77
C LYS A 8 4.25 -29.28 74.56
N ALA A 9 4.25 -30.03 73.45
CA ALA A 9 4.76 -29.55 72.19
C ALA A 9 3.61 -29.13 71.26
N PRO A 10 3.79 -28.03 70.49
CA PRO A 10 2.90 -27.72 69.38
C PRO A 10 3.07 -28.74 68.22
N PRO A 11 2.13 -28.78 67.25
CA PRO A 11 2.26 -29.62 66.06
C PRO A 11 3.47 -29.28 65.18
N THR A 12 4.08 -28.11 65.36
CA THR A 12 5.28 -27.66 64.64
C THR A 12 6.59 -28.20 65.21
N LEU A 13 6.53 -28.93 66.32
CA LEU A 13 7.70 -29.41 67.05
C LEU A 13 7.56 -30.90 67.37
N TRP A 14 8.54 -31.67 66.93
CA TRP A 14 8.62 -33.10 67.20
C TRP A 14 9.40 -33.34 68.48
N LEU A 15 8.76 -33.97 69.46
CA LEU A 15 9.42 -34.36 70.70
C LEU A 15 9.95 -35.78 70.61
N LEU A 16 11.19 -35.97 71.06
CA LEU A 16 11.82 -37.27 71.28
C LEU A 16 12.06 -37.43 72.77
N HIS A 17 11.51 -38.49 73.37
CA HIS A 17 11.69 -38.80 74.77
C HIS A 17 12.54 -40.05 74.95
N TYR A 18 13.74 -39.85 75.49
CA TYR A 18 14.68 -40.90 75.81
C TYR A 18 14.69 -41.22 77.30
N ARG A 19 14.77 -42.51 77.62
CA ARG A 19 14.99 -43.02 78.98
C ARG A 19 16.03 -44.11 78.92
N SER A 20 17.10 -43.97 79.71
CA SER A 20 18.21 -44.95 79.75
C SER A 20 18.74 -45.30 78.34
N GLY A 21 18.88 -44.30 77.47
CA GLY A 21 19.39 -44.45 76.11
C GLY A 21 18.42 -45.05 75.08
N ARG A 22 17.16 -45.33 75.44
CA ARG A 22 16.14 -45.85 74.53
C ARG A 22 15.04 -44.81 74.28
N LEU A 23 14.58 -44.71 73.04
CA LEU A 23 13.44 -43.89 72.67
C LEU A 23 12.15 -44.54 73.19
N VAL A 24 11.44 -43.84 74.08
CA VAL A 24 10.22 -44.35 74.72
C VAL A 24 8.97 -43.78 74.06
N ARG A 25 9.00 -42.51 73.68
CA ARG A 25 7.87 -41.81 73.04
C ARG A 25 8.36 -40.77 72.06
N GLN A 26 7.58 -40.57 71.00
CA GLN A 26 7.80 -39.50 70.06
C GLN A 26 6.51 -39.03 69.38
N GLY A 27 6.55 -37.83 68.82
CA GLY A 27 5.47 -37.28 68.00
C GLY A 27 5.39 -35.77 68.01
N ALA A 28 4.67 -35.23 67.02
CA ALA A 28 4.28 -33.83 66.97
C ALA A 28 2.96 -33.58 67.75
N GLY A 29 2.83 -32.42 68.39
CA GLY A 29 1.57 -32.03 69.04
C GLY A 29 1.23 -32.83 70.31
N ILE A 30 2.20 -33.54 70.90
CA ILE A 30 1.99 -34.40 72.06
C ILE A 30 2.21 -33.65 73.39
N SER A 31 1.51 -34.10 74.43
CA SER A 31 1.72 -33.65 75.81
C SER A 31 1.79 -34.85 76.75
N PHE A 32 2.77 -34.84 77.66
CA PHE A 32 2.91 -35.92 78.65
C PHE A 32 3.68 -35.46 79.89
N PHE A 33 3.51 -36.23 80.96
CA PHE A 33 4.34 -36.13 82.16
C PHE A 33 5.59 -37.01 82.02
N TYR A 34 6.72 -36.51 82.50
CA TYR A 34 8.00 -37.22 82.50
C TYR A 34 8.73 -37.03 83.84
N PHE A 35 9.62 -37.98 84.16
CA PHE A 35 10.45 -37.93 85.36
C PHE A 35 11.82 -37.36 84.99
N ALA A 36 12.05 -36.08 85.33
CA ALA A 36 13.20 -35.30 84.89
C ALA A 36 14.58 -35.93 85.20
N PRO A 37 14.82 -36.58 86.36
CA PRO A 37 16.13 -37.17 86.65
C PRO A 37 16.51 -38.36 85.74
N SER A 38 15.56 -39.03 85.09
CA SER A 38 15.83 -40.22 84.26
C SER A 38 15.53 -40.04 82.77
N ALA A 39 14.99 -38.88 82.40
CA ALA A 39 14.48 -38.61 81.07
C ALA A 39 15.33 -37.54 80.39
N VAL A 40 15.68 -37.78 79.14
CA VAL A 40 16.27 -36.78 78.24
C VAL A 40 15.23 -36.50 77.17
N LEU A 41 14.98 -35.22 76.93
CA LEU A 41 14.04 -34.76 75.92
C LEU A 41 14.81 -34.04 74.83
N ALA A 42 14.49 -34.32 73.57
CA ALA A 42 14.96 -33.54 72.43
C ALA A 42 13.77 -33.00 71.64
N ALA A 43 13.93 -31.79 71.09
CA ALA A 43 12.88 -31.06 70.40
C ALA A 43 13.37 -30.64 69.01
N VAL A 44 12.81 -31.27 67.98
CA VAL A 44 13.21 -31.02 66.59
C VAL A 44 12.09 -30.22 65.90
N PRO A 45 12.39 -29.04 65.32
CA PRO A 45 11.40 -28.28 64.58
C PRO A 45 11.05 -28.98 63.26
N VAL A 46 9.76 -29.23 63.02
CA VAL A 46 9.24 -29.85 61.77
C VAL A 46 8.51 -28.84 60.89
N ASN A 47 8.49 -27.57 61.28
CA ASN A 47 8.03 -26.49 60.41
C ASN A 47 9.05 -26.20 59.31
N VAL A 48 8.61 -25.49 58.27
CA VAL A 48 9.50 -24.98 57.23
C VAL A 48 10.47 -23.96 57.84
N GLN A 49 11.75 -24.12 57.52
CA GLN A 49 12.86 -23.28 57.95
C GLN A 49 13.56 -22.70 56.72
N GLU A 50 14.23 -21.56 56.91
CA GLU A 50 14.96 -20.86 55.87
C GLU A 50 16.44 -20.73 56.25
N ALA A 51 17.34 -21.08 55.32
CA ALA A 51 18.77 -20.86 55.44
C ALA A 51 19.25 -19.93 54.32
N ASP A 52 19.76 -18.77 54.70
CA ASP A 52 20.35 -17.81 53.79
C ASP A 52 21.80 -18.20 53.47
N PHE A 53 22.22 -17.96 52.24
CA PHE A 53 23.60 -18.18 51.81
C PHE A 53 24.10 -17.03 50.95
N VAL A 54 25.36 -16.68 51.16
CA VAL A 54 26.10 -15.69 50.35
C VAL A 54 27.51 -16.22 50.15
N PHE A 55 27.93 -16.34 48.91
CA PHE A 55 29.30 -16.74 48.58
C PHE A 55 29.72 -16.20 47.21
N SER A 56 31.03 -16.18 46.97
CA SER A 56 31.59 -15.96 45.64
C SER A 56 32.00 -17.29 45.01
N ALA A 57 31.74 -17.46 43.71
CA ALA A 57 32.18 -18.59 42.92
C ALA A 57 32.78 -18.11 41.58
N LEU A 58 33.61 -18.95 40.97
CA LEU A 58 34.17 -18.69 39.65
C LEU A 58 33.33 -19.38 38.58
N SER A 59 33.08 -18.68 37.48
CA SER A 59 32.50 -19.22 36.26
C SER A 59 33.53 -19.99 35.42
N SER A 60 33.07 -20.63 34.34
CA SER A 60 33.96 -21.34 33.41
C SER A 60 34.97 -20.42 32.70
N ASP A 61 34.66 -19.14 32.57
CA ASP A 61 35.51 -18.08 32.00
C ASP A 61 36.33 -17.32 33.06
N PHE A 62 36.52 -17.93 34.25
CA PHE A 62 37.31 -17.40 35.35
C PHE A 62 36.85 -16.03 35.87
N GLN A 63 35.55 -15.74 35.74
CA GLN A 63 34.96 -14.53 36.30
C GLN A 63 34.37 -14.84 37.68
N GLU A 64 34.60 -13.95 38.62
CA GLU A 64 34.02 -14.07 39.95
C GLU A 64 32.55 -13.58 39.93
N ILE A 65 31.68 -14.42 40.49
CA ILE A 65 30.25 -14.20 40.62
C ILE A 65 29.88 -14.28 42.09
N SER A 66 29.31 -13.21 42.60
CA SER A 66 28.68 -13.18 43.91
C SER A 66 27.26 -13.73 43.81
N VAL A 67 27.00 -14.78 44.58
CA VAL A 67 25.73 -15.50 44.65
C VAL A 67 25.10 -15.26 46.00
N GLN A 68 23.84 -14.84 46.01
CA GLN A 68 23.04 -14.70 47.21
C GLN A 68 21.69 -15.39 46.99
N GLY A 69 21.25 -16.13 47.99
CA GLY A 69 19.97 -16.82 47.94
C GLY A 69 19.53 -17.37 49.29
N SER A 70 18.43 -18.10 49.28
CA SER A 70 17.94 -18.82 50.44
C SER A 70 17.41 -20.20 50.07
N VAL A 71 17.53 -21.14 50.99
CA VAL A 71 16.98 -22.50 50.86
C VAL A 71 15.90 -22.69 51.91
N HIS A 72 14.74 -23.12 51.43
CA HIS A 72 13.63 -23.53 52.26
C HIS A 72 13.67 -25.03 52.44
N PHE A 73 13.76 -25.47 53.69
CA PHE A 73 13.88 -26.88 54.04
C PHE A 73 12.98 -27.24 55.23
N ARG A 74 12.71 -28.52 55.38
CA ARG A 74 12.00 -29.10 56.52
C ARG A 74 12.73 -30.34 56.99
N ILE A 75 12.65 -30.63 58.28
CA ILE A 75 13.13 -31.89 58.83
C ILE A 75 12.01 -32.92 58.71
N ASP A 76 12.14 -33.86 57.76
CA ASP A 76 11.15 -34.92 57.52
C ASP A 76 11.40 -36.14 58.42
N ARG A 77 12.67 -36.42 58.74
CA ARG A 77 13.08 -37.50 59.66
C ARG A 77 13.78 -36.95 60.92
N PRO A 78 13.01 -36.52 61.93
CA PRO A 78 13.54 -35.95 63.18
C PRO A 78 14.51 -36.87 63.93
N GLU A 79 14.28 -38.18 63.89
CA GLU A 79 15.09 -39.18 64.59
C GLU A 79 16.53 -39.23 64.05
N GLU A 80 16.70 -39.20 62.73
CA GLU A 80 18.00 -39.20 62.07
C GLU A 80 18.73 -37.89 62.34
N CYS A 81 18.01 -36.76 62.23
CA CYS A 81 18.57 -35.44 62.51
C CYS A 81 19.10 -35.32 63.95
N ALA A 82 18.36 -35.86 64.94
CA ALA A 82 18.74 -35.84 66.35
C ALA A 82 19.91 -36.77 66.71
N GLN A 83 20.30 -37.70 65.84
CA GLN A 83 21.52 -38.51 66.02
C GLN A 83 22.77 -37.74 65.60
N HIS A 84 22.62 -36.77 64.71
CA HIS A 84 23.73 -35.99 64.16
C HIS A 84 23.92 -34.63 64.83
N LEU A 85 22.85 -34.06 65.40
CA LEU A 85 22.84 -32.74 66.03
C LEU A 85 22.16 -32.78 67.39
N ASP A 86 22.65 -31.97 68.33
CA ASP A 86 22.14 -31.93 69.70
C ASP A 86 20.90 -31.04 69.82
N PHE A 87 19.72 -31.66 69.72
CA PHE A 87 18.43 -31.01 69.96
C PHE A 87 17.93 -31.18 71.40
N ALA A 88 18.80 -31.48 72.37
CA ALA A 88 18.39 -31.68 73.75
C ALA A 88 17.76 -30.40 74.36
N LEU A 89 16.73 -30.62 75.18
CA LEU A 89 16.08 -29.57 75.95
C LEU A 89 16.81 -29.37 77.28
N ASP A 90 17.00 -28.10 77.67
CA ASP A 90 17.50 -27.75 78.99
C ASP A 90 16.49 -28.14 80.10
N GLU A 91 16.89 -28.01 81.36
CA GLU A 91 16.00 -28.29 82.49
C GLU A 91 14.71 -27.44 82.49
N ARG A 92 14.70 -26.32 81.76
CA ARG A 92 13.55 -25.43 81.64
C ARG A 92 12.71 -25.73 80.40
N GLY A 93 13.06 -26.76 79.62
CA GLY A 93 12.35 -27.16 78.40
C GLY A 93 12.67 -26.29 77.19
N ARG A 94 13.80 -25.60 77.16
CA ARG A 94 14.24 -24.74 76.05
C ARG A 94 15.26 -25.48 75.19
N SER A 95 15.10 -25.39 73.87
CA SER A 95 16.07 -25.92 72.90
C SER A 95 17.27 -24.99 72.78
N ASN A 96 18.44 -25.55 72.47
CA ASN A 96 19.59 -24.75 72.08
C ASN A 96 19.32 -24.10 70.71
N PRO A 97 19.32 -22.75 70.59
CA PRO A 97 19.16 -22.10 69.30
C PRO A 97 20.35 -22.35 68.35
N GLU A 98 21.55 -22.57 68.90
CA GLU A 98 22.78 -22.76 68.12
C GLU A 98 22.71 -24.03 67.25
N THR A 99 22.00 -25.07 67.68
CA THR A 99 21.85 -26.32 66.92
C THR A 99 21.17 -26.07 65.58
N LEU A 100 20.13 -25.23 65.55
CA LEU A 100 19.44 -24.89 64.31
C LEU A 100 20.32 -24.00 63.43
N GLU A 101 21.10 -23.09 64.01
CA GLU A 101 22.06 -22.28 63.26
C GLU A 101 23.18 -23.14 62.65
N GLN A 102 23.70 -24.13 63.38
CA GLN A 102 24.67 -25.09 62.85
C GLN A 102 24.11 -25.87 61.66
N LEU A 103 22.84 -26.29 61.73
CA LEU A 103 22.15 -26.94 60.62
C LEU A 103 22.02 -26.01 59.41
N ARG A 104 21.59 -24.76 59.62
CA ARG A 104 21.48 -23.73 58.56
C ARG A 104 22.83 -23.46 57.90
N ASN A 105 23.90 -23.33 58.69
CA ASN A 105 25.26 -23.10 58.19
C ASN A 105 25.79 -24.31 57.40
N ARG A 106 25.52 -25.54 57.86
CA ARG A 106 25.91 -26.76 57.15
C ARG A 106 25.17 -26.87 55.82
N LEU A 107 23.88 -26.55 55.78
CA LEU A 107 23.10 -26.52 54.56
C LEU A 107 23.61 -25.45 53.58
N ALA A 108 23.90 -24.24 54.08
CA ALA A 108 24.49 -23.17 53.28
C ALA A 108 25.83 -23.58 52.66
N GLY A 109 26.67 -24.30 53.41
CA GLY A 109 27.93 -24.87 52.89
C GLY A 109 27.71 -25.92 51.81
N ALA A 110 26.75 -26.83 51.98
CA ALA A 110 26.41 -27.82 50.95
C ALA A 110 25.91 -27.16 49.65
N VAL A 111 25.04 -26.15 49.80
CA VAL A 111 24.56 -25.33 48.67
C VAL A 111 25.73 -24.64 47.97
N GLN A 112 26.66 -24.06 48.72
CA GLN A 112 27.84 -23.41 48.15
C GLN A 112 28.67 -24.37 47.30
N VAL A 113 28.91 -25.60 47.76
CA VAL A 113 29.67 -26.61 47.01
C VAL A 113 28.96 -26.97 45.71
N VAL A 114 27.67 -27.32 45.79
CA VAL A 114 26.85 -27.71 44.64
C VAL A 114 26.73 -26.56 43.63
N ALA A 115 26.46 -25.35 44.11
CA ALA A 115 26.30 -24.19 43.25
C ALA A 115 27.63 -23.75 42.62
N ALA A 116 28.75 -23.82 43.34
CA ALA A 116 30.07 -23.55 42.77
C ALA A 116 30.41 -24.54 41.66
N GLU A 117 30.12 -25.83 41.83
CA GLU A 117 30.33 -26.84 40.79
C GLU A 117 29.45 -26.56 39.55
N ALA A 118 28.20 -26.17 39.74
CA ALA A 118 27.30 -25.82 38.65
C ALA A 118 27.76 -24.55 37.89
N LEU A 119 28.23 -23.52 38.62
CA LEU A 119 28.72 -22.27 38.05
C LEU A 119 30.03 -22.45 37.28
N GLN A 120 30.93 -23.33 37.73
CA GLN A 120 32.17 -23.63 37.01
C GLN A 120 31.96 -24.24 35.63
N ARG A 121 30.76 -24.78 35.34
CA ARG A 121 30.41 -25.37 34.04
C ARG A 121 29.77 -24.36 33.08
N LEU A 122 29.46 -23.16 33.54
CA LEU A 122 28.74 -22.14 32.77
C LEU A 122 29.59 -20.87 32.60
N PRO A 123 29.57 -20.23 31.41
CA PRO A 123 30.16 -18.91 31.26
C PRO A 123 29.31 -17.86 31.98
N LEU A 124 29.94 -16.75 32.39
CA LEU A 124 29.31 -15.69 33.19
C LEU A 124 27.95 -15.23 32.64
N LEU A 125 27.89 -14.88 31.35
CA LEU A 125 26.66 -14.38 30.73
C LEU A 125 25.52 -15.40 30.76
N GLN A 126 25.84 -16.68 30.53
CA GLN A 126 24.84 -17.74 30.56
C GLN A 126 24.36 -17.99 31.99
N ALA A 127 25.25 -17.95 32.98
CA ALA A 127 24.88 -18.05 34.38
C ALA A 127 23.93 -16.92 34.80
N LEU A 128 24.19 -15.68 34.37
CA LEU A 128 23.33 -14.51 34.62
C LEU A 128 21.96 -14.63 33.93
N GLN A 129 21.90 -15.18 32.72
CA GLN A 129 20.64 -15.36 31.99
C GLN A 129 19.83 -16.58 32.45
N GLN A 130 20.48 -17.62 32.97
CA GLN A 130 19.87 -18.90 33.33
C GLN A 130 19.80 -19.12 34.86
N ALA A 131 19.56 -18.05 35.63
CA ALA A 131 19.48 -18.13 37.09
C ALA A 131 18.39 -19.10 37.59
N GLN A 132 17.21 -19.14 36.95
CA GLN A 132 16.12 -20.01 37.39
C GLN A 132 16.36 -21.51 37.07
N PRO A 133 16.83 -21.89 35.86
CA PRO A 133 17.33 -23.24 35.62
C PRO A 133 18.46 -23.65 36.56
N LEU A 134 19.39 -22.74 36.88
CA LEU A 134 20.47 -22.99 37.82
C LEU A 134 19.95 -23.30 39.22
N ALA A 135 18.99 -22.53 39.73
CA ALA A 135 18.36 -22.80 41.03
C ALA A 135 17.68 -24.17 41.08
N ALA A 136 16.98 -24.56 40.01
CA ALA A 136 16.35 -25.87 39.90
C ALA A 136 17.37 -27.02 39.85
N ALA A 137 18.49 -26.84 39.13
CA ALA A 137 19.58 -27.81 39.10
C ALA A 137 20.23 -27.98 40.48
N ILE A 138 20.51 -26.87 41.18
CA ILE A 138 21.03 -26.88 42.56
C ILE A 138 20.06 -27.62 43.48
N GLN A 139 18.76 -27.33 43.39
CA GLN A 139 17.75 -28.02 44.19
C GLN A 139 17.77 -29.54 43.97
N GLN A 140 17.77 -29.99 42.71
CA GLN A 140 17.79 -31.42 42.39
C GLN A 140 19.07 -32.10 42.90
N GLN A 141 20.22 -31.46 42.72
CA GLN A 141 21.50 -32.00 43.17
C GLN A 141 21.61 -32.01 44.70
N LEU A 142 21.07 -31.01 45.39
CA LEU A 142 21.01 -30.96 46.85
C LEU A 142 20.06 -32.01 47.44
N GLN A 143 18.93 -32.30 46.77
CA GLN A 143 18.04 -33.40 47.15
C GLN A 143 18.69 -34.78 46.96
N ALA A 144 19.57 -34.91 45.96
CA ALA A 144 20.33 -36.13 45.69
C ALA A 144 21.59 -36.27 46.57
N ASP A 145 22.00 -35.20 47.27
CA ASP A 145 23.19 -35.23 48.11
C ASP A 145 23.01 -36.16 49.31
N GLY A 146 23.93 -37.13 49.43
CA GLY A 146 23.90 -38.13 50.48
C GLY A 146 24.05 -37.54 51.88
N GLU A 147 24.72 -36.38 52.03
CA GLU A 147 24.84 -35.72 53.34
C GLU A 147 23.50 -35.12 53.80
N VAL A 148 22.74 -34.50 52.88
CA VAL A 148 21.41 -33.93 53.16
C VAL A 148 20.41 -35.03 53.50
N GLN A 149 20.47 -36.15 52.78
CA GLN A 149 19.61 -37.30 53.04
C GLN A 149 19.89 -37.96 54.40
N LYS A 150 21.16 -38.10 54.79
CA LYS A 150 21.53 -38.64 56.12
C LYS A 150 21.05 -37.78 57.29
N LEU A 151 20.94 -36.47 57.07
CA LEU A 151 20.41 -35.54 58.07
C LEU A 151 18.88 -35.57 58.17
N GLY A 152 18.19 -36.34 57.31
CA GLY A 152 16.73 -36.45 57.32
C GLY A 152 16.02 -35.18 56.83
N LEU A 153 16.70 -34.38 56.00
CA LEU A 153 16.19 -33.10 55.50
C LEU A 153 15.47 -33.25 54.17
N GLU A 154 14.35 -32.54 54.04
CA GLU A 154 13.62 -32.36 52.79
C GLU A 154 13.83 -30.93 52.29
N ILE A 155 14.42 -30.79 51.10
CA ILE A 155 14.59 -29.49 50.44
C ILE A 155 13.33 -29.19 49.64
N LEU A 156 12.62 -28.13 50.01
CA LEU A 156 11.38 -27.73 49.36
C LEU A 156 11.67 -26.84 48.14
N THR A 157 12.48 -25.80 48.35
CA THR A 157 12.77 -24.79 47.31
C THR A 157 14.14 -24.18 47.54
N VAL A 158 14.89 -23.99 46.46
CA VAL A 158 16.11 -23.16 46.42
C VAL A 158 15.80 -21.89 45.64
N GLN A 159 16.10 -20.74 46.22
CA GLN A 159 15.89 -19.44 45.59
C GLN A 159 17.22 -18.70 45.44
N LEU A 160 17.49 -18.18 44.25
CA LEU A 160 18.60 -17.26 44.00
C LEU A 160 18.04 -15.84 43.99
N VAL A 161 18.40 -15.06 45.01
CA VAL A 161 17.93 -13.68 45.22
C VAL A 161 18.77 -12.70 44.41
N SER A 162 20.08 -12.88 44.38
CA SER A 162 20.94 -12.08 43.53
C SER A 162 22.12 -12.87 42.99
N LEU A 163 22.44 -12.61 41.71
CA LEU A 163 23.59 -13.16 41.02
C LEU A 163 24.28 -11.96 40.36
N ARG A 164 25.44 -11.56 40.88
CA ARG A 164 26.13 -10.35 40.44
C ARG A 164 27.58 -10.65 40.08
N PRO A 165 28.08 -10.17 38.93
CA PRO A 165 29.51 -10.19 38.64
C PRO A 165 30.25 -9.19 39.54
N THR A 166 31.58 -9.21 39.49
CA THR A 166 32.41 -8.15 40.08
C THR A 166 32.01 -6.76 39.55
N PRO A 167 32.13 -5.68 40.34
CA PRO A 167 31.71 -4.34 39.93
C PRO A 167 32.35 -3.87 38.60
N ASP A 168 33.61 -4.22 38.37
CA ASP A 168 34.33 -3.85 37.15
C ASP A 168 33.81 -4.61 35.93
N MET A 169 33.56 -5.92 36.06
CA MET A 169 32.97 -6.72 34.99
C MET A 169 31.52 -6.31 34.72
N GLY A 170 30.74 -6.00 35.76
CA GLY A 170 29.38 -5.46 35.61
C GLY A 170 29.36 -4.18 34.77
N ARG A 171 30.27 -3.23 35.06
CA ARG A 171 30.41 -1.99 34.26
C ARG A 171 30.83 -2.29 32.82
N ALA A 172 31.74 -3.24 32.60
CA ALA A 172 32.17 -3.64 31.26
C ALA A 172 31.02 -4.26 30.45
N LEU A 173 30.22 -5.13 31.07
CA LEU A 173 29.04 -5.74 30.45
C LEU A 173 27.95 -4.70 30.14
N GLU A 174 27.71 -3.75 31.04
CA GLU A 174 26.77 -2.64 30.78
C GLU A 174 27.23 -1.76 29.62
N ALA A 175 28.53 -1.45 29.55
CA ALA A 175 29.11 -0.68 28.45
C ALA A 175 28.97 -1.43 27.12
N SER A 176 29.32 -2.72 27.09
CA SER A 176 29.18 -3.57 25.90
C SER A 176 27.73 -3.73 25.46
N ALA A 177 26.79 -3.92 26.38
CA ALA A 177 25.36 -3.99 26.08
C ALA A 177 24.85 -2.66 25.51
N ARG A 178 25.29 -1.52 26.06
CA ARG A 178 24.95 -0.19 25.55
C ARG A 178 25.50 0.01 24.13
N GLU A 179 26.73 -0.40 23.88
CA GLU A 179 27.35 -0.31 22.56
C GLU A 179 26.62 -1.20 21.54
N ALA A 180 26.32 -2.45 21.88
CA ALA A 180 25.54 -3.35 21.03
C ALA A 180 24.15 -2.77 20.71
N GLN A 181 23.51 -2.12 21.67
CA GLN A 181 22.23 -1.45 21.46
C GLN A 181 22.35 -0.23 20.54
N LEU A 182 23.42 0.55 20.65
CA LEU A 182 23.70 1.67 19.74
C LEU A 182 23.96 1.17 18.31
N GLN A 183 24.78 0.13 18.16
CA GLN A 183 25.05 -0.50 16.86
C GLN A 183 23.76 -1.05 16.22
N ALA A 184 22.89 -1.70 16.99
CA ALA A 184 21.61 -2.18 16.50
C ALA A 184 20.68 -1.03 16.05
N ALA A 185 20.74 0.12 16.73
CA ALA A 185 19.99 1.30 16.34
C ALA A 185 20.52 1.91 15.04
N ASP A 186 21.84 2.02 14.89
CA ASP A 186 22.50 2.51 13.68
C ASP A 186 22.21 1.60 12.49
N GLU A 187 22.27 0.28 12.68
CA GLU A 187 21.91 -0.71 11.66
C GLU A 187 20.44 -0.56 11.26
N ALA A 188 19.53 -0.39 12.22
CA ALA A 188 18.12 -0.15 11.92
C ALA A 188 17.91 1.16 11.12
N ILE A 189 18.67 2.22 11.41
CA ILE A 189 18.64 3.47 10.63
C ILE A 189 19.17 3.25 9.22
N HIS A 190 20.28 2.53 9.08
CA HIS A 190 20.89 2.20 7.80
C HIS A 190 19.95 1.37 6.93
N GLN A 191 19.34 0.32 7.48
CA GLN A 191 18.35 -0.52 6.80
C GLN A 191 17.14 0.29 6.33
N ARG A 192 16.63 1.21 7.17
CA ARG A 192 15.55 2.12 6.77
C ARG A 192 15.96 3.02 5.60
N ARG A 193 17.18 3.58 5.61
CA ARG A 193 17.68 4.41 4.51
C ARG A 193 17.82 3.61 3.22
N LEU A 194 18.36 2.38 3.29
CA LEU A 194 18.47 1.50 2.13
C LEU A 194 17.08 1.19 1.54
N ALA A 195 16.09 0.90 2.39
CA ALA A 195 14.72 0.67 1.97
C ALA A 195 14.10 1.91 1.30
N THR A 196 14.32 3.11 1.85
CA THR A 196 13.86 4.37 1.21
C THR A 196 14.50 4.57 -0.15
N VAL A 197 15.83 4.41 -0.27
CA VAL A 197 16.52 4.58 -1.57
C VAL A 197 16.08 3.53 -2.58
N ALA A 198 15.90 2.28 -2.17
CA ALA A 198 15.38 1.24 -3.05
C ALA A 198 13.95 1.57 -3.53
N SER A 199 13.10 2.07 -2.63
CA SER A 199 11.76 2.54 -2.99
C SER A 199 11.80 3.74 -3.94
N GLU A 200 12.68 4.71 -3.73
CA GLU A 200 12.84 5.86 -4.64
C GLU A 200 13.29 5.41 -6.04
N ARG A 201 14.23 4.46 -6.12
CA ARG A 201 14.65 3.88 -7.40
C ARG A 201 13.50 3.17 -8.11
N ALA A 202 12.75 2.33 -7.38
CA ALA A 202 11.60 1.63 -7.92
C ALA A 202 10.50 2.59 -8.42
N ILE A 203 10.25 3.69 -7.69
CA ILE A 203 9.31 4.73 -8.11
C ILE A 203 9.79 5.38 -9.41
N ARG A 204 11.07 5.78 -9.49
CA ARG A 204 11.63 6.40 -10.71
C ARG A 204 11.61 5.45 -11.92
N GLU A 205 11.90 4.17 -11.72
CA GLU A 205 11.79 3.17 -12.78
C GLU A 205 10.34 3.05 -13.27
N SER A 206 9.38 2.97 -12.34
CA SER A 206 7.95 2.95 -12.69
C SER A 206 7.47 4.24 -13.37
N GLU A 207 8.01 5.40 -13.00
CA GLU A 207 7.73 6.69 -13.65
C GLU A 207 8.25 6.70 -15.09
N LEU A 208 9.50 6.28 -15.32
CA LEU A 208 10.10 6.17 -16.65
C LEU A 208 9.35 5.18 -17.54
N ASP A 209 8.94 4.03 -17.00
CA ASP A 209 8.12 3.04 -17.73
C ASP A 209 6.75 3.62 -18.12
N THR A 210 6.15 4.41 -17.22
CA THR A 210 4.88 5.10 -17.49
C THR A 210 5.05 6.16 -18.58
N GLU A 211 6.11 6.96 -18.53
CA GLU A 211 6.45 7.94 -19.57
C GLU A 211 6.68 7.27 -20.94
N ALA A 212 7.43 6.16 -20.96
CA ALA A 212 7.65 5.38 -22.17
C ALA A 212 6.33 4.83 -22.75
N ALA A 213 5.44 4.33 -21.89
CA ALA A 213 4.12 3.85 -22.30
C ALA A 213 3.23 4.98 -22.85
N VAL A 214 3.29 6.18 -22.27
CA VAL A 214 2.58 7.36 -22.78
C VAL A 214 3.12 7.77 -24.15
N GLN A 215 4.44 7.86 -24.31
CA GLN A 215 5.07 8.20 -25.59
C GLN A 215 4.73 7.20 -26.70
N GLU A 216 4.72 5.89 -26.39
CA GLU A 216 4.32 4.88 -27.37
C GLU A 216 2.84 5.02 -27.75
N LYS A 217 1.95 5.30 -26.80
CA LYS A 217 0.54 5.59 -27.11
C LYS A 217 0.37 6.85 -27.95
N GLU A 218 1.13 7.92 -27.67
CA GLU A 218 1.11 9.14 -28.49
C GLU A 218 1.55 8.84 -29.93
N ARG A 219 2.62 8.05 -30.10
CA ARG A 219 3.08 7.60 -31.41
C ARG A 219 2.00 6.81 -32.16
N GLN A 220 1.32 5.90 -31.47
CA GLN A 220 0.21 5.13 -32.05
C GLN A 220 -0.97 6.03 -32.44
N LEU A 221 -1.33 7.00 -31.59
CA LEU A 221 -2.38 7.98 -31.90
C LEU A 221 -1.98 8.88 -33.09
N GLN A 222 -0.73 9.30 -33.18
CA GLN A 222 -0.20 10.07 -34.31
C GLN A 222 -0.31 9.27 -35.61
N GLN A 223 0.09 8.00 -35.59
CA GLN A 223 -0.02 7.09 -36.75
C GLN A 223 -1.48 6.88 -37.16
N GLN A 224 -2.38 6.64 -36.19
CA GLN A 224 -3.82 6.53 -36.46
C GLN A 224 -4.38 7.82 -37.06
N ARG A 225 -4.02 9.00 -36.55
CA ARG A 225 -4.44 10.29 -37.12
C ARG A 225 -3.96 10.47 -38.56
N GLN A 226 -2.73 10.08 -38.87
CA GLN A 226 -2.20 10.13 -40.23
C GLN A 226 -2.93 9.17 -41.17
N GLN A 227 -3.24 7.96 -40.71
CA GLN A 227 -4.03 6.99 -41.47
C GLN A 227 -5.44 7.53 -41.74
N MET A 228 -6.13 8.04 -40.72
CA MET A 228 -7.45 8.66 -40.86
C MET A 228 -7.40 9.84 -41.86
N ALA A 229 -6.40 10.71 -41.77
CA ALA A 229 -6.24 11.82 -42.72
C ALA A 229 -5.97 11.35 -44.16
N ALA A 230 -5.21 10.28 -44.34
CA ALA A 230 -5.00 9.67 -45.65
C ALA A 230 -6.29 9.06 -46.21
N GLU A 231 -7.06 8.34 -45.37
CA GLU A 231 -8.36 7.78 -45.74
C GLU A 231 -9.38 8.87 -46.09
N GLU A 232 -9.43 9.97 -45.33
CA GLU A 232 -10.26 11.14 -45.63
C GLU A 232 -9.88 11.77 -46.97
N GLN A 233 -8.58 11.91 -47.25
CA GLN A 233 -8.10 12.44 -48.52
C GLN A 233 -8.44 11.52 -49.69
N GLU A 234 -8.29 10.20 -49.53
CA GLU A 234 -8.70 9.21 -50.53
C GLU A 234 -10.21 9.24 -50.77
N SER A 235 -11.01 9.30 -49.71
CA SER A 235 -12.47 9.42 -49.78
C SER A 235 -12.89 10.70 -50.50
N THR A 236 -12.26 11.83 -50.18
CA THR A 236 -12.50 13.11 -50.84
C THR A 236 -12.14 13.06 -52.32
N ASN A 237 -11.02 12.43 -52.67
CA ASN A 237 -10.63 12.23 -54.07
C ASN A 237 -11.62 11.33 -54.82
N ARG A 238 -12.10 10.25 -54.18
CA ARG A 238 -13.15 9.38 -54.75
C ARG A 238 -14.46 10.14 -54.97
N LEU A 239 -14.90 10.94 -54.00
CA LEU A 239 -16.09 11.78 -54.13
C LEU A 239 -15.95 12.79 -55.27
N ARG A 240 -14.78 13.46 -55.40
CA ARG A 240 -14.49 14.35 -56.53
C ARG A 240 -14.50 13.63 -57.86
N ALA A 241 -13.93 12.42 -57.94
CA ALA A 241 -13.95 11.62 -59.17
C ALA A 241 -15.37 11.23 -59.57
N GLN A 242 -16.21 10.85 -58.60
CA GLN A 242 -17.63 10.56 -58.82
C GLN A 242 -18.40 11.81 -59.28
N GLN A 243 -18.16 12.97 -58.66
CA GLN A 243 -18.76 14.24 -59.08
C GLN A 243 -18.37 14.60 -60.52
N LEU A 244 -17.08 14.51 -60.88
CA LEU A 244 -16.62 14.75 -62.24
C LEU A 244 -17.18 13.75 -63.27
N GLN A 245 -17.49 12.52 -62.86
CA GLN A 245 -18.19 11.56 -63.71
C GLN A 245 -19.66 11.96 -63.90
N ALA A 246 -20.36 12.33 -62.84
CA ALA A 246 -21.73 12.82 -62.91
C ALA A 246 -21.84 14.09 -63.77
N ASP A 247 -20.91 15.04 -63.61
CA ASP A 247 -20.86 16.26 -64.41
C ASP A 247 -20.62 15.95 -65.90
N ARG A 248 -19.73 15.00 -66.22
CA ARG A 248 -19.50 14.56 -67.61
C ARG A 248 -20.74 13.90 -68.22
N GLN A 249 -21.47 13.10 -67.44
CA GLN A 249 -22.73 12.50 -67.89
C GLN A 249 -23.77 13.57 -68.17
N LEU A 250 -23.93 14.52 -67.26
CA LEU A 250 -24.87 15.63 -67.41
C LEU A 250 -24.52 16.51 -68.61
N GLU A 251 -23.24 16.77 -68.85
CA GLU A 251 -22.81 17.53 -70.03
C GLU A 251 -23.01 16.76 -71.34
N ALA A 252 -22.86 15.43 -71.34
CA ALA A 252 -23.19 14.60 -72.49
C ALA A 252 -24.70 14.62 -72.80
N GLU A 253 -25.55 14.51 -71.77
CA GLU A 253 -27.01 14.66 -71.90
C GLU A 253 -27.40 16.05 -72.44
N ARG A 254 -26.71 17.11 -71.99
CA ARG A 254 -26.90 18.48 -72.52
C ARG A 254 -26.51 18.58 -73.99
N GLN A 255 -25.40 18.00 -74.41
CA GLN A 255 -24.98 17.98 -75.81
C GLN A 255 -26.03 17.28 -76.68
N GLU A 256 -26.56 16.14 -76.22
CA GLU A 256 -27.63 15.42 -76.91
C GLU A 256 -28.91 16.25 -77.01
N LEU A 257 -29.32 16.93 -75.93
CA LEU A 257 -30.45 17.86 -75.94
C LEU A 257 -30.26 19.01 -76.93
N VAL A 258 -29.07 19.61 -77.00
CA VAL A 258 -28.78 20.70 -77.95
C VAL A 258 -28.84 20.19 -79.40
N GLN A 259 -28.32 18.99 -79.68
CA GLN A 259 -28.43 18.38 -81.00
C GLN A 259 -29.90 18.14 -81.39
N LEU A 260 -30.71 17.58 -80.48
CA LEU A 260 -32.14 17.39 -80.69
C LEU A 260 -32.88 18.72 -80.90
N GLN A 261 -32.55 19.76 -80.12
CA GLN A 261 -33.12 21.10 -80.30
C GLN A 261 -32.74 21.71 -81.65
N THR A 262 -31.50 21.52 -82.11
CA THR A 262 -31.00 22.03 -83.39
C THR A 262 -31.63 21.31 -84.57
N ALA A 263 -31.82 19.99 -84.47
CA ALA A 263 -32.57 19.21 -85.44
C ALA A 263 -34.03 19.68 -85.53
N ASN A 264 -34.69 19.84 -84.38
CA ASN A 264 -36.06 20.35 -84.31
C ASN A 264 -36.22 21.77 -84.87
N SER A 265 -35.29 22.67 -84.57
CA SER A 265 -35.34 24.05 -85.09
C SER A 265 -35.13 24.09 -86.60
N ARG A 266 -34.24 23.26 -87.14
CA ARG A 266 -34.03 23.13 -88.59
C ARG A 266 -35.28 22.62 -89.31
N THR A 267 -35.92 21.58 -88.79
CA THR A 267 -37.17 21.06 -89.36
C THR A 267 -38.29 22.10 -89.31
N ARG A 268 -38.39 22.89 -88.23
CA ARG A 268 -39.35 24.00 -88.14
C ARG A 268 -39.06 25.12 -89.14
N ALA A 269 -37.80 25.51 -89.30
CA ALA A 269 -37.39 26.54 -90.25
C ALA A 269 -37.63 26.13 -91.71
N GLU A 270 -37.37 24.85 -92.04
CA GLU A 270 -37.68 24.29 -93.36
C GLU A 270 -39.19 24.31 -93.65
N ALA A 271 -40.03 24.00 -92.65
CA ALA A 271 -41.49 24.10 -92.78
C ALA A 271 -41.97 25.55 -92.95
N GLU A 272 -41.37 26.52 -92.24
CA GLU A 272 -41.67 27.94 -92.38
C GLU A 272 -41.26 28.50 -93.75
N ALA A 273 -40.07 28.11 -94.25
CA ALA A 273 -39.60 28.51 -95.58
C ALA A 273 -40.53 28.01 -96.68
N TYR A 274 -40.97 26.74 -96.60
CA TYR A 274 -41.94 26.17 -97.54
C TYR A 274 -43.28 26.91 -97.51
N ARG A 275 -43.74 27.29 -96.30
CA ARG A 275 -44.97 28.08 -96.13
C ARG A 275 -44.86 29.48 -96.75
N LEU A 276 -43.75 30.17 -96.51
CA LEU A 276 -43.49 31.51 -97.06
C LEU A 276 -43.37 31.48 -98.58
N GLU A 277 -42.67 30.48 -99.15
CA GLU A 277 -42.54 30.33 -100.60
C GLU A 277 -43.90 30.10 -101.29
N ALA A 278 -44.78 29.29 -100.68
CA ALA A 278 -46.14 29.06 -101.19
C ALA A 278 -47.01 30.34 -101.15
N LEU A 279 -46.83 31.21 -100.15
CA LEU A 279 -47.56 32.47 -100.01
C LEU A 279 -47.05 33.56 -100.97
N LEU A 280 -45.76 33.59 -101.27
CA LEU A 280 -45.14 34.66 -102.08
C LEU A 280 -45.15 34.37 -103.59
N ARG A 281 -45.31 33.10 -104.02
CA ARG A 281 -45.38 32.71 -105.44
C ARG A 281 -46.42 33.46 -106.28
N PRO A 282 -47.65 33.73 -105.81
CA PRO A 282 -48.66 34.48 -106.58
C PRO A 282 -48.37 35.99 -106.69
N LEU A 283 -47.44 36.52 -105.88
CA LEU A 283 -47.14 37.96 -105.80
C LEU A 283 -45.93 38.38 -106.65
N ALA A 284 -45.19 37.43 -107.23
CA ALA A 284 -43.96 37.68 -107.99
C ALA A 284 -44.15 38.39 -109.34
N GLY A 285 -45.40 38.53 -109.82
CA GLY A 285 -45.73 39.10 -111.14
C GLY A 285 -46.40 40.49 -111.11
N LEU A 286 -46.52 41.14 -109.95
CA LEU A 286 -47.16 42.45 -109.82
C LEU A 286 -46.14 43.60 -109.88
N ASP A 287 -46.51 44.65 -110.60
CA ASP A 287 -45.73 45.87 -110.81
C ASP A 287 -45.25 46.49 -109.48
N SER A 288 -43.99 46.93 -109.40
CA SER A 288 -43.35 47.40 -108.16
C SER A 288 -44.10 48.57 -107.49
N ARG A 289 -44.89 49.32 -108.28
CA ARG A 289 -45.77 50.39 -107.81
C ARG A 289 -47.04 49.89 -107.11
N LEU A 290 -47.59 48.72 -107.48
CA LEU A 290 -48.76 48.12 -106.81
C LEU A 290 -48.38 47.42 -105.50
N VAL A 291 -47.19 46.80 -105.44
CA VAL A 291 -46.65 46.25 -104.18
C VAL A 291 -46.38 47.37 -103.19
N GLN A 292 -45.84 48.51 -103.64
CA GLN A 292 -45.71 49.71 -102.81
C GLN A 292 -47.07 50.31 -102.41
N ALA A 293 -48.11 50.24 -103.26
CA ALA A 293 -49.46 50.70 -102.90
C ALA A 293 -50.15 49.79 -101.87
N LEU A 294 -49.92 48.47 -101.90
CA LEU A 294 -50.40 47.53 -100.89
C LEU A 294 -49.66 47.68 -99.55
N VAL A 295 -48.36 47.97 -99.59
CA VAL A 295 -47.58 48.30 -98.38
C VAL A 295 -47.99 49.68 -97.84
N ALA A 296 -48.19 50.69 -98.69
CA ALA A 296 -48.62 52.03 -98.29
C ALA A 296 -50.04 52.06 -97.66
N GLY A 297 -50.91 51.10 -97.99
CA GLY A 297 -52.21 50.94 -97.34
C GLY A 297 -52.15 50.44 -95.89
N ASN A 298 -50.99 49.92 -95.44
CA ASN A 298 -50.80 49.32 -94.11
C ASN A 298 -49.59 49.89 -93.34
N MET A 299 -49.02 51.01 -93.81
CA MET A 299 -47.91 51.70 -93.16
C MET A 299 -48.38 52.66 -92.05
N SER A 300 -47.64 52.70 -90.94
CA SER A 300 -47.92 53.63 -89.84
C SER A 300 -47.60 55.08 -90.25
N SER A 301 -48.25 56.05 -89.61
CA SER A 301 -48.07 57.48 -89.91
C SER A 301 -46.60 57.91 -89.83
N GLU A 302 -45.77 57.29 -88.97
CA GLU A 302 -44.33 57.59 -88.90
C GLU A 302 -43.57 57.13 -90.17
N GLN A 303 -43.99 56.01 -90.78
CA GLN A 303 -43.31 55.44 -91.95
C GLN A 303 -43.63 56.19 -93.25
N LEU A 304 -44.85 56.73 -93.40
CA LEU A 304 -45.22 57.62 -94.52
C LEU A 304 -44.45 58.95 -94.46
N ILE A 305 -44.22 59.45 -93.25
CA ILE A 305 -43.46 60.69 -93.01
C ILE A 305 -41.98 60.47 -93.32
N ALA A 306 -41.39 59.33 -92.91
CA ALA A 306 -40.02 58.98 -93.25
C ALA A 306 -39.80 58.92 -94.78
N GLN A 307 -40.78 58.42 -95.53
CA GLN A 307 -40.71 58.37 -96.99
C GLN A 307 -40.84 59.77 -97.63
N ALA A 308 -41.69 60.64 -97.08
CA ALA A 308 -41.79 62.05 -97.52
C ALA A 308 -40.50 62.85 -97.22
N PHE A 309 -39.84 62.59 -96.08
CA PHE A 309 -38.52 63.15 -95.78
C PHE A 309 -37.43 62.65 -96.73
N GLY A 310 -37.48 61.38 -97.14
CA GLY A 310 -36.62 60.84 -98.18
C GLY A 310 -36.78 61.58 -99.53
N GLY A 311 -38.03 61.82 -99.95
CA GLY A 311 -38.32 62.58 -101.18
C GLY A 311 -37.91 64.06 -101.11
N LEU A 312 -38.07 64.71 -99.95
CA LEU A 312 -37.58 66.07 -99.72
C LEU A 312 -36.05 66.17 -99.73
N ALA A 313 -35.35 65.13 -99.27
CA ALA A 313 -33.89 65.05 -99.31
C ALA A 313 -33.35 64.87 -100.75
N GLU A 314 -34.07 64.15 -101.62
CA GLU A 314 -33.67 63.96 -103.02
C GLU A 314 -33.81 65.22 -103.89
N GLN A 315 -34.65 66.20 -103.51
CA GLN A 315 -34.82 67.49 -104.21
C GLN A 315 -34.21 68.71 -103.48
N ALA A 316 -33.37 68.46 -102.46
CA ALA A 316 -32.82 69.47 -101.57
C ALA A 316 -31.93 70.54 -102.26
N GLN A 317 -31.47 70.34 -103.50
CA GLN A 317 -30.69 71.33 -104.26
C GLN A 317 -31.51 72.53 -104.78
N GLN A 318 -32.84 72.45 -104.84
CA GLN A 318 -33.71 73.58 -105.26
C GLN A 318 -34.31 74.37 -104.08
N ILE A 319 -34.07 73.94 -102.84
CA ILE A 319 -34.68 74.51 -101.64
C ILE A 319 -33.58 75.24 -100.83
N GLY A 320 -33.50 76.57 -100.98
CA GLY A 320 -32.38 77.38 -100.46
C GLY A 320 -32.19 77.35 -98.93
N SER A 321 -33.25 77.16 -98.15
CA SER A 321 -33.17 76.82 -96.72
C SER A 321 -34.54 76.36 -96.22
N LEU A 322 -34.61 75.15 -95.65
CA LEU A 322 -35.81 74.64 -94.99
C LEU A 322 -35.55 74.63 -93.47
N ASN A 323 -36.12 75.59 -92.75
CA ASN A 323 -36.03 75.64 -91.29
C ASN A 323 -37.12 74.74 -90.70
N ILE A 324 -36.72 73.55 -90.24
CA ILE A 324 -37.60 72.63 -89.51
C ILE A 324 -37.56 73.02 -88.04
N SER A 325 -38.63 73.63 -87.53
CA SER A 325 -38.74 73.91 -86.09
C SER A 325 -39.04 72.63 -85.30
N PRO A 326 -38.51 72.50 -84.06
CA PRO A 326 -38.81 71.36 -83.19
C PRO A 326 -40.32 71.14 -82.96
N GLU A 327 -41.13 72.21 -82.94
CA GLU A 327 -42.59 72.08 -82.81
C GLU A 327 -43.25 71.40 -84.03
N LEU A 328 -42.70 71.56 -85.25
CA LEU A 328 -43.25 70.97 -86.48
C LEU A 328 -42.88 69.48 -86.61
N LEU A 329 -41.68 69.09 -86.15
CA LEU A 329 -41.29 67.68 -86.00
C LEU A 329 -42.11 66.98 -84.93
N ALA A 330 -42.41 67.66 -83.83
CA ALA A 330 -43.25 67.12 -82.76
C ALA A 330 -44.72 66.95 -83.20
N SER A 331 -45.27 67.85 -84.02
CA SER A 331 -46.64 67.73 -84.52
C SER A 331 -46.81 66.65 -85.60
N LEU A 332 -45.76 66.36 -86.37
CA LEU A 332 -45.77 65.32 -87.40
C LEU A 332 -45.50 63.91 -86.84
N THR A 333 -44.70 63.77 -85.78
CA THR A 333 -44.41 62.46 -85.14
C THR A 333 -45.40 62.08 -84.03
N GLN A 334 -46.31 62.98 -83.66
CA GLN A 334 -47.40 62.65 -82.75
C GLN A 334 -48.48 61.84 -83.49
N ALA A 335 -48.55 60.55 -83.13
CA ALA A 335 -49.65 59.69 -83.54
C ALA A 335 -51.01 60.33 -83.19
N PRO A 336 -52.00 60.32 -84.10
CA PRO A 336 -53.34 60.82 -83.78
C PRO A 336 -53.92 60.00 -82.62
N LYS A 337 -54.32 60.68 -81.53
CA LYS A 337 -55.13 60.09 -80.46
C LYS A 337 -56.40 59.49 -81.09
N ARG A 338 -56.45 58.16 -81.22
CA ARG A 338 -57.68 57.44 -81.52
C ARG A 338 -58.70 57.75 -80.42
N LYS A 339 -59.87 58.23 -80.84
CA LYS A 339 -61.10 58.07 -80.05
C LYS A 339 -61.54 56.62 -80.12
#